data_AF-A0A399ZDR1-F1
#
_entry.id   AF-A0A399ZDR1-F1
#
_cell.length_a   1.000
_cell.length_b   1.000
_cell.length_c   1.000
_cell.angle_alpha   90.00
_cell.angle_beta   90.00
_cell.angle_gamma   90.00
#
_symmetry.space_group_name_H-M   'P 1'
#
loop_
_entity.id
_entity.type
_entity.pdbx_description
1 polymer ?
#
loop_
_entity_poly.entity_id
_entity_poly.type
_entity_poly.pdbx_seq_one_letter_code
_entity_poly.pdbx_strand_id
1 'polypeptide(L)' 'AESEPTVNATVAPSPYVQDKSQTLRRAVPKVGRNDPCPCGSGRKYKHCHGKA' A
#
# COMPACT_ATOMS: atom_id res chain seq x y z
N ALA A 1 27.92 -24.08 -39.44
CA ALA A 1 28.89 -23.31 -38.63
C ALA A 1 28.20 -22.03 -38.23
N GLU A 2 27.49 -22.11 -37.11
CA GLU A 2 26.60 -21.08 -36.60
C GLU A 2 27.41 -19.86 -36.13
N SER A 3 26.97 -18.71 -36.64
CA SER A 3 27.40 -17.39 -36.22
C SER A 3 26.75 -17.04 -34.88
N GLU A 4 27.52 -17.05 -33.80
CA GLU A 4 27.15 -16.41 -32.54
C GLU A 4 28.11 -15.25 -32.24
N PRO A 5 27.69 -13.98 -32.42
CA PRO A 5 28.31 -12.88 -31.71
C PRO A 5 27.66 -12.77 -30.31
N THR A 6 28.45 -13.09 -29.29
CA THR A 6 28.10 -12.97 -27.87
C THR A 6 27.78 -11.52 -27.51
N VAL A 7 26.49 -11.15 -27.45
CA VAL A 7 26.06 -9.87 -26.91
C VAL A 7 26.03 -9.94 -25.38
N ASN A 8 27.18 -9.71 -24.75
CA ASN A 8 27.23 -9.36 -23.33
C ASN A 8 26.60 -7.98 -23.15
N ALA A 9 25.29 -7.96 -22.90
CA ALA A 9 24.52 -6.77 -22.60
C ALA A 9 24.85 -6.28 -21.18
N THR A 10 25.93 -5.53 -21.05
CA THR A 10 26.22 -4.69 -19.89
C THR A 10 25.17 -3.58 -19.84
N VAL A 11 24.02 -3.84 -19.20
CA VAL A 11 23.02 -2.82 -18.89
C VAL A 11 23.62 -1.89 -17.83
N ALA A 12 23.92 -0.66 -18.23
CA ALA A 12 24.34 0.41 -17.34
C ALA A 12 23.27 0.64 -16.24
N PRO A 13 23.65 0.92 -14.97
CA PRO A 13 22.67 1.24 -13.95
C PRO A 13 22.01 2.59 -14.31
N SER A 14 20.76 2.52 -14.75
CA SER A 14 19.96 3.71 -15.03
C SER A 14 19.91 4.60 -13.79
N PRO A 15 20.24 5.91 -13.88
CA PRO A 15 20.27 6.83 -12.73
C PRO A 15 18.88 7.18 -12.19
N TYR A 16 17.80 6.65 -12.78
CA TYR A 16 16.45 6.85 -12.27
C TYR A 16 16.10 5.76 -11.25
N VAL A 17 16.79 5.81 -10.11
CA VAL A 17 16.52 4.95 -8.96
C VAL A 17 15.12 5.24 -8.45
N GLN A 18 14.25 4.24 -8.54
CA GLN A 18 12.86 4.34 -8.06
C GLN A 18 12.83 4.55 -6.55
N ASP A 19 12.52 5.76 -6.13
CA ASP A 19 12.22 6.06 -4.73
C ASP A 19 10.85 5.46 -4.39
N LYS A 20 10.87 4.31 -3.72
CA LYS A 20 9.69 3.65 -3.19
C LYS A 20 9.22 4.43 -1.97
N SER A 21 8.54 5.56 -2.22
CA SER A 21 7.88 6.36 -1.20
C SER A 21 7.08 5.46 -0.25
N GLN A 22 7.61 5.27 0.96
CA GLN A 22 6.93 4.50 1.99
C GLN A 22 5.71 5.30 2.43
N THR A 23 4.54 4.93 1.90
CA THR A 23 3.27 5.49 2.35
C THR A 23 3.13 5.21 3.84
N LEU A 24 3.06 6.27 4.64
CA LEU A 24 2.97 6.21 6.09
C LEU A 24 1.71 5.40 6.45
N ARG A 25 1.89 4.13 6.80
CA ARG A 25 0.78 3.25 7.14
C ARG A 25 0.23 3.71 8.48
N ARG A 26 -1.07 4.01 8.49
CA ARG A 26 -1.77 4.38 9.71
C ARG A 26 -1.69 3.19 10.68
N ALA A 27 -1.01 3.38 11.81
CA ALA A 27 -0.85 2.34 12.83
C ALA A 27 -2.18 1.96 13.50
N VAL A 28 -3.19 2.83 13.41
CA VAL A 28 -4.51 2.61 14.00
C VAL A 28 -5.38 1.80 13.02
N PRO A 29 -5.98 0.68 13.46
CA PRO A 29 -6.93 -0.06 12.66
C PRO A 29 -8.13 0.82 12.33
N LYS A 30 -8.53 0.85 11.06
CA LYS A 30 -9.76 1.54 10.64
C LYS A 30 -10.95 0.81 11.26
N VAL A 31 -11.76 1.52 12.06
CA VAL A 31 -13.01 0.94 12.56
C VAL A 31 -13.94 0.68 11.38
N GLY A 32 -14.43 -0.56 11.26
CA GLY A 32 -15.35 -0.94 10.21
C GLY A 32 -16.72 -0.33 10.45
N ARG A 33 -17.50 -0.13 9.37
CA ARG A 33 -18.86 0.44 9.45
C ARG A 33 -19.78 -0.35 10.38
N ASN A 34 -19.60 -1.66 10.49
CA ASN A 34 -20.47 -2.53 11.28
C ASN A 34 -19.95 -2.82 12.70
N ASP A 35 -18.71 -2.45 13.01
CA ASP A 35 -18.09 -2.69 14.33
C ASP A 35 -18.80 -1.90 15.44
N PRO A 36 -18.69 -2.32 16.71
CA PRO A 36 -19.14 -1.53 17.84
C PRO A 36 -18.47 -0.15 17.83
N CYS A 37 -19.26 0.89 18.09
CA CYS A 37 -18.75 2.26 18.07
C CYS A 37 -17.80 2.51 19.26
N PRO A 38 -16.59 3.05 19.03
CA PRO A 38 -15.57 3.22 20.08
C PRO A 38 -15.96 4.24 21.16
N CYS A 39 -17.08 4.95 21.00
CA CYS A 39 -17.62 5.87 21.99
C CYS A 39 -18.40 5.17 23.13
N GLY A 40 -18.49 3.84 23.12
CA GLY A 40 -19.18 3.07 24.16
C GLY A 40 -20.70 3.09 24.11
N SER A 41 -21.32 3.60 23.03
CA SER A 41 -22.79 3.71 22.94
C SER A 41 -23.53 2.40 22.66
N GLY A 42 -22.82 1.27 22.51
CA GLY A 42 -23.39 -0.03 22.15
C GLY A 42 -23.95 -0.13 20.71
N ARG A 43 -23.93 0.96 19.95
CA ARG A 43 -24.40 1.00 18.56
C ARG A 43 -23.28 0.65 17.58
N LYS A 44 -23.63 0.11 16.41
CA LYS A 44 -22.69 -0.08 15.29
C LYS A 44 -22.15 1.28 14.83
N TYR A 45 -20.88 1.35 14.42
CA TYR A 45 -20.20 2.59 14.01
C TYR A 45 -21.02 3.37 12.96
N LYS A 46 -21.58 2.69 11.95
CA LYS A 46 -22.44 3.30 10.91
C LYS A 46 -23.72 3.97 11.42
N HIS A 47 -24.18 3.64 12.62
CA HIS A 47 -25.37 4.22 13.24
C HIS A 47 -25.03 5.24 14.33
N CYS A 48 -23.75 5.54 14.53
CA CYS A 48 -23.27 6.50 15.51
C CYS A 48 -22.28 7.46 14.82
N HIS A 49 -20.99 7.39 15.09
CA HIS A 49 -19.97 8.31 14.56
C HIS A 49 -19.61 8.08 13.08
N GLY A 50 -20.06 6.97 12.49
CA GLY A 50 -19.93 6.66 11.06
C GLY A 50 -21.22 6.90 10.27
N LYS A 51 -22.19 7.63 10.83
CA LYS A 51 -23.29 8.22 10.04
C LYS A 51 -22.70 9.34 9.20
N ALA A 52 -22.88 9.26 7.89
CA ALA A 52 -22.73 10.40 6.99
C ALA A 52 -23.98 11.28 7.13
#